data_AF-W0FQ00-F1
#
_entry.id   AF-W0FQ00-F1
#
_cell.length_a   1.000
_cell.length_b   1.000
_cell.length_c   1.000
_cell.angle_alpha   90.00
_cell.angle_beta   90.00
_cell.angle_gamma   90.00
#
_symmetry.space_group_name_H-M   'P 1'
#
loop_
_entity.id
_entity.type
_entity.pdbx_description
1 polymer ?
#
loop_
_entity_poly.entity_id
_entity_poly.type
_entity_poly.pdbx_seq_one_letter_code
_entity_poly.pdbx_strand_id
1 'polypeptide(L)'
;MLGGLGQRYATIAFGALLIAIYTMLGTSLYEHWYQQPMYLLAGAVWYNVLTLIGHLLFPVRPLQDNLARCYEQLARYLELKSRMFDPDIEDQSQAPLYDLALANGLLMATLNQTKLSLLTRLRGDRGQRGTRRTLHYYFVAQDIHERASSSHIQYQTLREHFRHSDVLFRFQRLMSMQGQACQQLSRCILLRQPYQHDPHFERAFTHIDAALERMRDNGAPADLLKTLGFLLNNLRAIDAQLATIESEQAQALPHNNDENELADDSPHGLSDIWLRLSRHFTPESALFRHAVRMSLVLCFGYAIIQITGMHHGYWILLTSLFVCQPNYNATRHRLKLRIIGTLVGIAIGIPVLWFVPSLEGQLVLLVITGVLFFAFRNVQYAHATMFITLLVLLCFNLLGEGFEVALPRVIDTLIGCAIAWAAVSYIWPDWQFRNLPRMLERATEANCRYLDAILEQYHQGRDNRLAYRIARRDAHNRDAELASVVSNMSSEPNVTPQIREAAFRLLCLNHTFTSYISALGAHREQLTNPEILAFLDDAVCYVDDALHHQPADEERVNEALASLKQRMQQLEPRADSKEPLVVQQVGLLIALLPEIGRLQRQITQVPQETPVSA
;
A
#
# COMPACT_ATOMS: atom_id res chain seq x y z
N MET A 1 7.55 -6.93 20.56
CA MET A 1 6.15 -7.00 21.03
C MET A 1 5.46 -5.65 21.06
N LEU A 2 6.00 -4.60 21.69
CA LEU A 2 5.40 -3.24 21.72
C LEU A 2 4.92 -2.73 20.34
N GLY A 3 5.64 -3.05 19.26
CA GLY A 3 5.22 -2.69 17.89
C GLY A 3 3.86 -3.23 17.44
N GLY A 4 3.30 -4.27 18.07
CA GLY A 4 1.95 -4.76 17.79
C GLY A 4 0.83 -3.79 18.19
N LEU A 5 1.14 -2.80 19.03
CA LEU A 5 0.21 -1.72 19.38
C LEU A 5 0.16 -0.60 18.33
N GLY A 6 1.01 -0.67 17.31
CA GLY A 6 1.07 0.28 16.20
C GLY A 6 2.48 0.79 15.91
N GLN A 7 2.61 1.44 14.76
CA GLN A 7 3.91 1.89 14.21
C GLN A 7 4.69 2.79 15.19
N ARG A 8 4.03 3.66 15.95
CA ARG A 8 4.67 4.53 16.95
C ARG A 8 5.44 3.73 17.99
N TYR A 9 4.83 2.67 18.53
CA TYR A 9 5.46 1.80 19.51
C TYR A 9 6.56 0.93 18.92
N ALA A 10 6.45 0.57 17.64
CA ALA A 10 7.51 -0.12 16.92
C ALA A 10 8.76 0.76 16.81
N THR A 11 8.60 2.06 16.49
CA THR A 11 9.69 3.03 16.46
C THR A 11 10.33 3.21 17.84
N ILE A 12 9.53 3.28 18.91
CA ILE A 12 10.03 3.37 20.30
C ILE A 12 10.86 2.14 20.64
N ALA A 13 10.35 0.93 20.37
CA ALA A 13 11.07 -0.31 20.67
C ALA A 13 12.39 -0.42 19.90
N PHE A 14 12.38 -0.07 18.60
CA PHE A 14 13.60 -0.03 17.79
C PHE A 14 14.62 1.00 18.32
N GLY A 15 14.15 2.20 18.66
CA GLY A 15 14.98 3.26 19.22
C GLY A 15 15.59 2.87 20.57
N ALA A 16 14.83 2.19 21.43
CA ALA A 16 15.34 1.69 22.72
C ALA A 16 16.46 0.66 22.54
N LEU A 17 16.31 -0.30 21.61
CA LEU A 17 17.38 -1.25 21.27
C LEU A 17 18.61 -0.54 20.71
N LEU A 18 18.40 0.45 19.84
CA LEU A 18 19.48 1.23 19.26
C LEU A 18 20.28 1.99 20.33
N ILE A 19 19.58 2.67 21.25
CA ILE A 19 20.19 3.38 22.37
C ILE A 19 20.92 2.40 23.29
N ALA A 20 20.35 1.23 23.57
CA ALA A 20 21.01 0.20 24.40
C ALA A 20 22.35 -0.27 23.79
N ILE A 21 22.41 -0.44 22.47
CA ILE A 21 23.67 -0.78 21.78
C ILE A 21 24.65 0.40 21.80
N TYR A 22 24.19 1.64 21.61
CA TYR A 22 25.05 2.82 21.73
C TYR A 22 25.57 3.05 23.16
N THR A 23 24.80 2.68 24.19
CA THR A 23 25.29 2.73 25.57
C THR A 23 26.45 1.75 25.78
N MET A 24 26.40 0.55 25.18
CA MET A 24 27.51 -0.40 25.23
C MET A 24 28.81 0.17 24.63
N LEU A 25 28.71 1.02 23.60
CA LEU A 25 29.87 1.64 22.93
C LEU A 25 30.66 2.58 23.87
N GLY A 26 29.98 3.22 24.81
CA GLY A 26 30.59 4.26 25.65
C GLY A 26 30.91 3.86 27.08
N THR A 27 30.77 2.59 27.45
CA THR A 27 31.03 2.12 28.81
C THR A 27 32.47 2.37 29.28
N SER A 28 33.43 2.44 28.35
CA SER A 28 34.84 2.74 28.64
C SER A 28 35.23 4.20 28.42
N LEU A 29 34.35 5.03 27.84
CA LEU A 29 34.65 6.41 27.46
C LEU A 29 34.45 7.42 28.59
N TYR A 30 33.72 7.03 29.65
CA TYR A 30 33.32 7.93 30.73
C TYR A 30 33.67 7.33 32.09
N GLU A 31 34.21 8.16 32.99
CA GLU A 31 34.59 7.72 34.35
C GLU A 31 33.38 7.30 35.20
N HIS A 32 32.22 7.93 34.98
CA HIS A 32 31.03 7.71 35.80
C HIS A 32 29.91 7.09 34.95
N TRP A 33 29.28 6.04 35.47
CA TRP A 33 28.25 5.24 34.78
C TRP A 33 27.03 6.06 34.31
N TYR A 34 26.72 7.19 34.96
CA TYR A 34 25.55 8.02 34.63
C TYR A 34 25.82 9.11 33.58
N GLN A 35 27.09 9.42 33.26
CA GLN A 35 27.43 10.51 32.34
C GLN A 35 26.91 10.25 30.92
N GLN A 36 27.17 9.07 30.37
CA GLN A 36 26.71 8.71 29.04
C GLN A 36 25.16 8.70 28.93
N PRO A 37 24.41 8.04 29.83
CA PRO A 37 22.95 8.14 29.85
C PRO A 37 22.44 9.59 29.94
N MET A 38 23.08 10.43 30.75
CA MET A 38 22.70 11.83 30.92
C MET A 38 22.90 12.64 29.63
N TYR A 39 24.02 12.45 28.91
CA TYR A 39 24.26 13.11 27.63
C TYR A 39 23.31 12.64 26.54
N LEU A 40 23.00 11.34 26.49
CA LEU A 40 22.00 10.81 25.56
C LEU A 40 20.60 11.41 25.83
N LEU A 41 20.21 11.53 27.10
CA LEU A 41 18.95 12.14 27.50
C LEU A 41 18.92 13.64 27.20
N ALA A 42 20.01 14.36 27.47
CA ALA A 42 20.13 15.78 27.12
C ALA A 42 20.01 16.01 25.61
N GLY A 43 20.69 15.20 24.79
CA GLY A 43 20.56 15.23 23.33
C GLY A 43 19.14 14.92 22.85
N ALA A 44 18.46 13.95 23.46
CA ALA A 44 17.08 13.63 23.16
C ALA A 44 16.12 14.77 23.54
N VAL A 45 16.31 15.42 24.69
CA VAL A 45 15.53 16.59 25.10
C VAL A 45 15.76 17.74 24.13
N TRP A 46 17.02 18.03 23.78
CA TRP A 46 17.36 19.08 22.81
C TRP A 46 16.70 18.86 21.45
N TYR A 47 16.78 17.63 20.91
CA TYR A 47 16.10 17.26 19.67
C TYR A 47 14.58 17.44 19.78
N ASN A 48 13.97 17.04 20.90
CA ASN A 48 12.54 17.21 21.12
C ASN A 48 12.12 18.67 21.18
N VAL A 49 12.90 19.54 21.84
CA VAL A 49 12.64 20.99 21.88
C VAL A 49 12.69 21.57 20.47
N LEU A 50 13.73 21.25 19.69
CA LEU A 50 13.87 21.73 18.32
C LEU A 50 12.74 21.21 17.41
N THR A 51 12.35 19.96 17.59
CA THR A 51 11.24 19.33 16.86
C THR A 51 9.89 19.95 17.24
N LEU A 52 9.67 20.23 18.52
CA LEU A 52 8.46 20.89 19.03
C LEU A 52 8.34 22.31 18.48
N ILE A 53 9.43 23.08 18.49
CA ILE A 53 9.49 24.41 17.86
C ILE A 53 9.12 24.30 16.37
N GLY A 54 9.70 23.33 15.66
CA GLY A 54 9.37 23.06 14.27
C GLY A 54 7.89 22.75 14.04
N HIS A 55 7.27 21.95 14.92
CA HIS A 55 5.84 21.64 14.85
C HIS A 55 4.94 22.82 15.22
N LEU A 56 5.36 23.67 16.16
CA LEU A 56 4.66 24.90 16.50
C LEU A 56 4.69 25.90 15.33
N LEU A 57 5.81 25.99 14.62
CA LEU A 57 5.96 26.84 13.43
C LEU A 57 5.20 26.28 12.21
N PHE A 58 5.12 24.95 12.06
CA PHE A 58 4.53 24.28 10.89
C PHE A 58 3.50 23.19 11.24
N PRO A 59 2.38 23.53 11.91
CA PRO A 59 1.46 22.55 12.50
C PRO A 59 0.63 21.72 11.48
N VAL A 60 0.62 22.10 10.20
CA VAL A 60 -0.21 21.43 9.16
C VAL A 60 0.63 20.55 8.22
N ARG A 61 1.97 20.65 8.27
CA ARG A 61 2.84 20.09 7.23
C ARG A 61 2.75 18.56 7.07
N PRO A 62 2.79 17.73 8.13
CA PRO A 62 2.74 16.27 7.95
C PRO A 62 1.42 15.79 7.30
N LEU A 63 0.31 16.44 7.65
CA LEU A 63 -1.01 16.12 7.12
C LEU A 63 -1.16 16.60 5.67
N GLN A 64 -0.64 17.78 5.37
CA GLN A 64 -0.53 18.35 4.03
C GLN A 64 0.30 17.44 3.11
N ASP A 65 1.44 16.96 3.58
CA ASP A 65 2.31 16.04 2.84
C ASP A 65 1.62 14.69 2.57
N ASN A 66 0.86 14.17 3.54
CA ASN A 66 0.12 12.92 3.37
C ASN A 66 -1.04 13.06 2.38
N LEU A 67 -1.80 14.16 2.44
CA LEU A 67 -2.82 14.47 1.42
C LEU A 67 -2.21 14.62 0.02
N ALA A 68 -1.14 15.40 -0.11
CA ALA A 68 -0.47 15.57 -1.40
C ALA A 68 0.00 14.23 -1.98
N ARG A 69 0.52 13.35 -1.12
CA ARG A 69 0.88 11.98 -1.51
C ARG A 69 -0.32 11.14 -1.95
N CYS A 70 -1.51 11.30 -1.36
CA CYS A 70 -2.71 10.63 -1.84
C CYS A 70 -3.01 10.98 -3.31
N TYR A 71 -2.97 12.27 -3.65
CA TYR A 71 -3.21 12.72 -5.03
C TYR A 71 -2.08 12.34 -6.00
N GLU A 72 -0.84 12.28 -5.54
CA GLU A 72 0.28 11.75 -6.32
C GLU A 72 0.11 10.25 -6.61
N GLN A 73 -0.33 9.45 -5.62
CA GLN A 73 -0.62 8.03 -5.85
C GLN A 73 -1.87 7.82 -6.72
N LEU A 74 -2.90 8.68 -6.61
CA LEU A 74 -4.04 8.69 -7.52
C LEU A 74 -3.62 8.99 -8.96
N ALA A 75 -2.74 9.99 -9.14
CA ALA A 75 -2.18 10.33 -10.45
C ALA A 75 -1.48 9.13 -11.08
N ARG A 76 -0.62 8.45 -10.30
CA ARG A 76 0.08 7.24 -10.73
C ARG A 76 -0.90 6.11 -11.06
N TYR A 77 -1.94 5.90 -10.24
CA TYR A 77 -2.94 4.87 -10.46
C TYR A 77 -3.73 5.11 -11.76
N LEU A 78 -4.23 6.34 -11.98
CA LEU A 78 -4.94 6.72 -13.20
C LEU A 78 -4.06 6.59 -14.44
N GLU A 79 -2.78 6.97 -14.34
CA GLU A 79 -1.82 6.82 -15.44
C GLU A 79 -1.48 5.36 -15.76
N LEU A 80 -1.44 4.47 -14.76
CA LEU A 80 -1.30 3.04 -15.01
C LEU A 80 -2.58 2.44 -15.60
N LYS A 81 -3.75 2.88 -15.12
CA LYS A 81 -5.05 2.43 -15.63
C LYS A 81 -5.30 2.90 -17.07
N SER A 82 -4.83 4.09 -17.44
CA SER A 82 -4.98 4.61 -18.80
C SER A 82 -4.29 3.72 -19.83
N ARG A 83 -3.17 3.09 -19.48
CA ARG A 83 -2.43 2.14 -20.34
C ARG A 83 -3.24 0.89 -20.68
N MET A 84 -4.27 0.54 -19.90
CA MET A 84 -5.14 -0.60 -20.21
C MET A 84 -5.95 -0.41 -21.50
N PHE A 85 -6.08 0.84 -21.96
CA PHE A 85 -6.73 1.20 -23.23
C PHE A 85 -5.77 1.20 -24.42
N ASP A 86 -4.50 0.85 -24.26
CA ASP A 86 -3.58 0.72 -25.38
C ASP A 86 -4.00 -0.47 -26.28
N PRO A 87 -4.36 -0.23 -27.57
CA PRO A 87 -4.81 -1.28 -28.47
C PRO A 87 -3.69 -2.25 -28.92
N ASP A 88 -2.43 -1.86 -28.75
CA ASP A 88 -1.26 -2.60 -29.23
C ASP A 88 -0.53 -3.35 -28.12
N ILE A 89 -1.18 -3.59 -26.98
CA ILE A 89 -0.69 -4.57 -26.01
C ILE A 89 -0.70 -5.96 -26.67
N GLU A 90 0.47 -6.38 -27.17
CA GLU A 90 0.67 -7.63 -27.94
C GLU A 90 0.62 -8.89 -27.07
N ASP A 91 0.69 -8.74 -25.74
CA ASP A 91 0.94 -9.85 -24.83
C ASP A 91 -0.31 -10.28 -24.04
N GLN A 92 -0.48 -11.60 -23.90
CA GLN A 92 -1.35 -12.22 -22.87
C GLN A 92 -0.82 -11.96 -21.44
N SER A 93 0.21 -11.14 -21.28
CA SER A 93 0.83 -10.86 -20.00
C SER A 93 -0.12 -10.03 -19.14
N GLN A 94 -0.40 -10.55 -17.94
CA GLN A 94 -1.17 -9.83 -16.93
C GLN A 94 -0.35 -8.73 -16.24
N ALA A 95 0.82 -8.38 -16.79
CA ALA A 95 1.75 -7.44 -16.18
C ALA A 95 1.15 -6.03 -15.95
N PRO A 96 0.40 -5.43 -16.90
CA PRO A 96 -0.25 -4.14 -16.65
C PRO A 96 -1.27 -4.18 -15.50
N LEU A 97 -2.04 -5.27 -15.39
CA LEU A 97 -3.00 -5.48 -14.29
C LEU A 97 -2.29 -5.68 -12.95
N TYR A 98 -1.17 -6.39 -12.95
CA TYR A 98 -0.35 -6.58 -11.77
C TYR A 98 0.22 -5.25 -11.26
N ASP A 99 0.78 -4.43 -12.15
CA ASP A 99 1.28 -3.09 -11.79
C ASP A 99 0.17 -2.19 -11.25
N LEU A 100 -1.04 -2.29 -11.82
CA LEU A 100 -2.22 -1.58 -11.34
C LEU A 100 -2.63 -2.02 -9.93
N ALA A 101 -2.63 -3.33 -9.65
CA ALA A 101 -2.93 -3.88 -8.33
C ALA A 101 -1.90 -3.43 -7.26
N LEU A 102 -0.61 -3.40 -7.62
CA LEU A 102 0.43 -2.86 -6.73
C LEU A 102 0.25 -1.36 -6.47
N ALA A 103 -0.08 -0.59 -7.51
CA ALA A 103 -0.35 0.84 -7.37
C ALA A 103 -1.57 1.12 -6.48
N ASN A 104 -2.62 0.30 -6.59
CA ASN A 104 -3.77 0.32 -5.68
C ASN A 104 -3.31 0.09 -4.23
N GLY A 105 -2.43 -0.89 -4.00
CA GLY A 105 -1.90 -1.16 -2.66
C GLY A 105 -1.15 0.00 -2.03
N LEU A 106 -0.30 0.69 -2.81
CA LEU A 106 0.42 1.89 -2.37
C LEU A 106 -0.54 3.06 -2.07
N LEU A 107 -1.56 3.25 -2.90
CA LEU A 107 -2.59 4.26 -2.70
C LEU A 107 -3.40 3.99 -1.42
N MET A 108 -3.82 2.75 -1.18
CA MET A 108 -4.56 2.37 0.04
C MET A 108 -3.74 2.58 1.30
N ALA A 109 -2.46 2.21 1.30
CA ALA A 109 -1.55 2.48 2.41
C ALA A 109 -1.47 3.98 2.71
N THR A 110 -1.39 4.81 1.67
CA THR A 110 -1.31 6.27 1.80
C THR A 110 -2.63 6.86 2.33
N LEU A 111 -3.79 6.45 1.81
CA LEU A 111 -5.10 6.88 2.31
C LEU A 111 -5.31 6.51 3.78
N ASN A 112 -4.91 5.30 4.19
CA ASN A 112 -5.01 4.88 5.60
C ASN A 112 -4.10 5.71 6.51
N GLN A 113 -2.87 6.01 6.08
CA GLN A 113 -1.96 6.88 6.82
C GLN A 113 -2.50 8.31 6.95
N THR A 114 -3.11 8.83 5.88
CA THR A 114 -3.78 10.14 5.90
C THR A 114 -4.97 10.15 6.84
N LYS A 115 -5.81 9.10 6.83
CA LYS A 115 -6.94 8.93 7.77
C LYS A 115 -6.47 9.01 9.23
N LEU A 116 -5.42 8.27 9.58
CA LEU A 116 -4.86 8.29 10.93
C LEU A 116 -4.36 9.69 11.33
N SER A 117 -3.71 10.39 10.38
CA SER A 117 -3.24 11.76 10.59
C SER A 117 -4.42 12.72 10.82
N LEU A 118 -5.49 12.59 10.04
CA LEU A 118 -6.74 13.36 10.18
C LEU A 118 -7.41 13.12 11.54
N LEU A 119 -7.61 11.86 11.93
CA LEU A 119 -8.24 11.49 13.20
C LEU A 119 -7.52 12.08 14.40
N THR A 120 -6.18 12.02 14.42
CA THR A 120 -5.40 12.60 15.53
C THR A 120 -5.60 14.11 15.67
N ARG A 121 -5.85 14.81 14.56
CA ARG A 121 -6.10 16.25 14.55
C ARG A 121 -7.56 16.59 14.88
N LEU A 122 -8.51 15.83 14.33
CA LEU A 122 -9.95 15.99 14.59
C LEU A 122 -10.30 15.84 16.08
N ARG A 123 -9.55 15.03 16.83
CA ARG A 123 -9.72 14.89 18.29
C ARG A 123 -9.32 16.14 19.09
N GLY A 124 -8.33 16.90 18.61
CA GLY A 124 -7.85 18.11 19.29
C GLY A 124 -8.45 19.42 18.76
N ASP A 125 -9.02 19.40 17.55
CA ASP A 125 -9.32 20.61 16.78
C ASP A 125 -10.66 20.52 16.02
N ARG A 126 -11.72 20.11 16.73
CA ARG A 126 -13.07 19.96 16.16
C ARG A 126 -13.58 21.30 15.64
N GLY A 127 -13.65 21.44 14.31
CA GLY A 127 -14.43 22.50 13.66
C GLY A 127 -13.66 23.68 13.07
N GLN A 128 -12.32 23.70 13.10
CA GLN A 128 -11.56 24.74 12.38
C GLN A 128 -11.68 24.58 10.85
N ARG A 129 -11.75 25.72 10.14
CA ARG A 129 -11.86 25.79 8.67
C ARG A 129 -10.77 24.97 7.95
N GLY A 130 -9.53 24.99 8.46
CA GLY A 130 -8.42 24.24 7.89
C GLY A 130 -8.62 22.73 7.96
N THR A 131 -9.08 22.21 9.10
CA THR A 131 -9.35 20.77 9.29
C THR A 131 -10.50 20.30 8.40
N ARG A 132 -11.55 21.11 8.22
CA ARG A 132 -12.64 20.81 7.28
C ARG A 132 -12.17 20.73 5.84
N ARG A 133 -11.31 21.66 5.40
CA ARG A 133 -10.70 21.62 4.06
C ARG A 133 -9.93 20.31 3.85
N THR A 134 -9.07 19.94 4.79
CA THR A 134 -8.29 18.71 4.67
C THR A 134 -9.17 17.45 4.65
N LEU A 135 -10.26 17.44 5.42
CA LEU A 135 -11.23 16.34 5.42
C LEU A 135 -11.98 16.22 4.08
N HIS A 136 -12.42 17.34 3.51
CA HIS A 136 -13.06 17.36 2.19
C HIS A 136 -12.14 16.81 1.10
N TYR A 137 -10.87 17.26 1.04
CA TYR A 137 -9.89 16.75 0.09
C TYR A 137 -9.66 15.24 0.26
N TYR A 138 -9.66 14.76 1.50
CA TYR A 138 -9.56 13.33 1.75
C TYR A 138 -10.75 12.54 1.18
N PHE A 139 -11.98 13.01 1.38
CA PHE A 139 -13.16 12.34 0.82
C PHE A 139 -13.20 12.41 -0.70
N VAL A 140 -12.86 13.55 -1.29
CA VAL A 140 -12.71 13.68 -2.76
C VAL A 140 -11.68 12.67 -3.29
N ALA A 141 -10.54 12.51 -2.61
CA ALA A 141 -9.55 11.50 -3.00
C ALA A 141 -10.09 10.05 -2.90
N GLN A 142 -10.91 9.74 -1.89
CA GLN A 142 -11.56 8.43 -1.78
C GLN A 142 -12.60 8.20 -2.87
N ASP A 143 -13.37 9.21 -3.22
CA ASP A 143 -14.42 9.11 -4.24
C ASP A 143 -13.83 9.03 -5.65
N ILE A 144 -12.76 9.77 -5.91
CA ILE A 144 -11.95 9.59 -7.13
C ILE A 144 -11.38 8.17 -7.17
N HIS A 145 -10.85 7.64 -6.05
CA HIS A 145 -10.34 6.28 -6.01
C HIS A 145 -11.41 5.22 -6.34
N GLU A 146 -12.60 5.30 -5.76
CA GLU A 146 -13.71 4.35 -6.04
C GLU A 146 -14.09 4.36 -7.53
N ARG A 147 -14.21 5.56 -8.11
CA ARG A 147 -14.51 5.71 -9.53
C ARG A 147 -13.36 5.23 -10.40
N ALA A 148 -12.13 5.57 -10.02
CA ALA A 148 -10.94 5.17 -10.74
C ALA A 148 -10.73 3.66 -10.67
N SER A 149 -11.09 2.97 -9.59
CA SER A 149 -10.94 1.52 -9.45
C SER A 149 -11.97 0.75 -10.26
N SER A 150 -13.17 1.31 -10.47
CA SER A 150 -14.25 0.74 -11.27
C SER A 150 -13.84 0.30 -12.67
N SER A 151 -14.16 -0.94 -13.07
CA SER A 151 -13.95 -1.44 -14.43
C SER A 151 -15.30 -1.81 -15.03
N HIS A 152 -15.68 -1.22 -16.17
CA HIS A 152 -17.01 -1.45 -16.76
C HIS A 152 -17.04 -2.59 -17.77
N ILE A 153 -15.87 -3.01 -18.26
CA ILE A 153 -15.71 -4.04 -19.30
C ILE A 153 -14.33 -4.69 -19.24
N GLN A 154 -14.23 -5.91 -19.78
CA GLN A 154 -12.96 -6.56 -20.05
C GLN A 154 -12.19 -5.78 -21.11
N TYR A 155 -11.04 -5.24 -20.74
CA TYR A 155 -10.18 -4.46 -21.65
C TYR A 155 -9.77 -5.25 -22.90
N GLN A 156 -9.66 -6.57 -22.82
CA GLN A 156 -9.39 -7.42 -23.98
C GLN A 156 -10.51 -7.32 -25.04
N THR A 157 -11.76 -7.42 -24.62
CA THR A 157 -12.92 -7.29 -25.53
C THR A 157 -12.96 -5.93 -26.21
N LEU A 158 -12.62 -4.86 -25.48
CA LEU A 158 -12.50 -3.52 -26.05
C LEU A 158 -11.42 -3.46 -27.13
N ARG A 159 -10.24 -4.02 -26.87
CA ARG A 159 -9.15 -4.06 -27.85
C ARG A 159 -9.54 -4.87 -29.08
N GLU A 160 -10.15 -6.03 -28.92
CA GLU A 160 -10.56 -6.88 -30.05
C GLU A 160 -11.55 -6.17 -30.99
N HIS A 161 -12.52 -5.44 -30.43
CA HIS A 161 -13.55 -4.76 -31.23
C HIS A 161 -13.14 -3.37 -31.74
N PHE A 162 -12.31 -2.65 -30.98
CA PHE A 162 -11.99 -1.24 -31.25
C PHE A 162 -10.51 -1.00 -31.54
N ARG A 163 -9.72 -2.04 -31.85
CA ARG A 163 -8.28 -1.93 -32.16
C ARG A 163 -7.95 -0.83 -33.17
N HIS A 164 -8.77 -0.73 -34.22
CA HIS A 164 -8.57 0.19 -35.33
C HIS A 164 -9.37 1.49 -35.19
N SER A 165 -9.99 1.73 -34.03
CA SER A 165 -10.71 2.96 -33.71
C SER A 165 -9.84 3.87 -32.86
N ASP A 166 -10.04 5.19 -32.99
CA ASP A 166 -9.39 6.19 -32.14
C ASP A 166 -10.02 6.29 -30.74
N VAL A 167 -11.15 5.61 -30.49
CA VAL A 167 -11.91 5.70 -29.22
C VAL A 167 -11.07 5.29 -28.01
N LEU A 168 -10.27 4.23 -28.12
CA LEU A 168 -9.46 3.74 -27.00
C LEU A 168 -8.36 4.75 -26.63
N PHE A 169 -7.70 5.35 -27.63
CA PHE A 169 -6.73 6.42 -27.41
C PHE A 169 -7.37 7.66 -26.78
N ARG A 170 -8.63 7.97 -27.11
CA ARG A 170 -9.34 9.11 -26.48
C ARG A 170 -9.63 8.84 -25.01
N PHE A 171 -10.06 7.63 -24.64
CA PHE A 171 -10.24 7.23 -23.24
C PHE A 171 -8.91 7.21 -22.48
N GLN A 172 -7.85 6.65 -23.08
CA GLN A 172 -6.49 6.69 -22.53
C GLN A 172 -6.04 8.12 -22.26
N ARG A 173 -6.18 9.02 -23.24
CA ARG A 173 -5.81 10.44 -23.12
C ARG A 173 -6.60 11.13 -22.01
N LEU A 174 -7.91 10.95 -21.96
CA LEU A 174 -8.76 11.56 -20.94
C LEU A 174 -8.36 11.11 -19.52
N MET A 175 -8.14 9.81 -19.33
CA MET A 175 -7.72 9.27 -18.03
C MET A 175 -6.31 9.75 -17.64
N SER A 176 -5.39 9.87 -18.60
CA SER A 176 -4.07 10.47 -18.37
C SER A 176 -4.17 11.95 -17.99
N MET A 177 -5.05 12.73 -18.63
CA MET A 177 -5.34 14.11 -18.23
C MET A 177 -5.83 14.19 -16.79
N GLN A 178 -6.72 13.30 -16.35
CA GLN A 178 -7.17 13.22 -14.95
C GLN A 178 -6.03 12.86 -13.99
N GLY A 179 -5.11 12.00 -14.41
CA GLY A 179 -3.87 11.72 -13.67
C GLY A 179 -3.01 12.98 -13.51
N GLN A 180 -2.81 13.76 -14.58
CA GLN A 180 -2.08 15.02 -14.54
C GLN A 180 -2.76 16.07 -13.64
N ALA A 181 -4.09 16.14 -13.67
CA ALA A 181 -4.87 16.99 -12.78
C ALA A 181 -4.66 16.63 -11.29
N CYS A 182 -4.66 15.34 -10.95
CA CYS A 182 -4.31 14.88 -9.60
C CYS A 182 -2.87 15.25 -9.21
N GLN A 183 -1.92 15.15 -10.14
CA GLN A 183 -0.53 15.56 -9.90
C GLN A 183 -0.40 17.07 -9.65
N GLN A 184 -1.13 17.88 -10.42
CA GLN A 184 -1.18 19.33 -10.23
C GLN A 184 -1.80 19.67 -8.88
N LEU A 185 -2.91 19.03 -8.51
CA LEU A 185 -3.56 19.20 -7.22
C LEU A 185 -2.62 18.83 -6.05
N SER A 186 -1.85 17.75 -6.17
CA SER A 186 -0.79 17.39 -5.21
C SER A 186 0.20 18.54 -5.00
N ARG A 187 0.70 19.14 -6.09
CA ARG A 187 1.62 20.30 -6.03
C ARG A 187 0.95 21.53 -5.42
N CYS A 188 -0.29 21.83 -5.79
CA CYS A 188 -1.08 22.93 -5.22
C CYS A 188 -1.25 22.77 -3.70
N ILE A 189 -1.54 21.54 -3.23
CA ILE A 189 -1.63 21.23 -1.80
C ILE A 189 -0.31 21.52 -1.11
N LEU A 190 0.84 21.06 -1.64
CA LEU A 190 2.17 21.30 -1.05
C LEU A 190 2.56 22.79 -1.02
N LEU A 191 2.28 23.51 -2.10
CA LEU A 191 2.61 24.93 -2.24
C LEU A 191 1.56 25.87 -1.61
N ARG A 192 0.44 25.33 -1.12
CA ARG A 192 -0.72 26.06 -0.58
C ARG A 192 -1.31 27.06 -1.58
N GLN A 193 -1.34 26.67 -2.85
CA GLN A 193 -1.96 27.45 -3.92
C GLN A 193 -3.35 26.88 -4.24
N PRO A 194 -4.30 27.72 -4.67
CA PRO A 194 -5.59 27.22 -5.14
C PRO A 194 -5.39 26.37 -6.39
N TYR A 195 -6.08 25.22 -6.45
CA TYR A 195 -6.11 24.42 -7.66
C TYR A 195 -6.94 25.11 -8.75
N GLN A 196 -6.43 25.10 -9.98
CA GLN A 196 -7.14 25.59 -11.16
C GLN A 196 -7.36 24.41 -12.09
N HIS A 197 -8.63 24.07 -12.33
CA HIS A 197 -9.01 22.97 -13.17
C HIS A 197 -8.86 23.32 -14.66
N ASP A 198 -8.40 22.36 -15.47
CA ASP A 198 -8.08 22.59 -16.88
C ASP A 198 -9.38 22.67 -17.71
N PRO A 199 -9.70 23.79 -18.38
CA PRO A 199 -10.91 23.90 -19.20
C PRO A 199 -10.92 22.98 -20.43
N HIS A 200 -9.78 22.36 -20.79
CA HIS A 200 -9.73 21.45 -21.95
C HIS A 200 -10.47 20.12 -21.72
N PHE A 201 -10.83 19.75 -20.49
CA PHE A 201 -11.62 18.55 -20.20
C PHE A 201 -12.96 18.54 -20.93
N GLU A 202 -13.67 19.68 -20.96
CA GLU A 202 -14.97 19.81 -21.64
C GLU A 202 -14.86 19.41 -23.12
N ARG A 203 -13.84 19.93 -23.81
CA ARG A 203 -13.57 19.59 -25.22
C ARG A 203 -13.25 18.10 -25.39
N ALA A 204 -12.45 17.53 -24.48
CA ALA A 204 -12.11 16.11 -24.53
C ALA A 204 -13.37 15.22 -24.40
N PHE A 205 -14.29 15.56 -23.49
CA PHE A 205 -15.57 14.86 -23.35
C PHE A 205 -16.41 14.98 -24.62
N THR A 206 -16.64 16.20 -25.13
CA THR A 206 -17.41 16.42 -26.37
C THR A 206 -16.85 15.62 -27.55
N HIS A 207 -15.53 15.53 -27.66
CA HIS A 207 -14.89 14.76 -28.72
C HIS A 207 -15.03 13.25 -28.56
N ILE A 208 -15.17 12.73 -27.33
CA ILE A 208 -15.48 11.31 -27.10
C ILE A 208 -16.94 11.04 -27.40
N ASP A 209 -17.87 11.90 -26.99
CA ASP A 209 -19.29 11.78 -27.32
C ASP A 209 -19.49 11.68 -28.84
N ALA A 210 -18.91 12.62 -29.60
CA ALA A 210 -18.97 12.61 -31.06
C ALA A 210 -18.32 11.37 -31.70
N ALA A 211 -17.28 10.80 -31.07
CA ALA A 211 -16.66 9.57 -31.53
C ALA A 211 -17.58 8.36 -31.30
N LEU A 212 -18.23 8.27 -30.12
CA LEU A 212 -19.19 7.22 -29.81
C LEU A 212 -20.43 7.29 -30.71
N GLU A 213 -20.94 8.48 -30.99
CA GLU A 213 -22.05 8.69 -31.94
C GLU A 213 -21.67 8.22 -33.35
N ARG A 214 -20.50 8.61 -33.85
CA ARG A 214 -20.02 8.15 -35.16
C ARG A 214 -19.89 6.63 -35.23
N MET A 215 -19.42 6.00 -34.15
CA MET A 215 -19.31 4.55 -34.09
C MET A 215 -20.68 3.86 -34.10
N ARG A 216 -21.68 4.44 -33.41
CA ARG A 216 -23.06 4.00 -33.48
C ARG A 216 -23.58 4.04 -34.91
N ASP A 217 -23.35 5.15 -35.60
CA ASP A 217 -23.80 5.34 -36.99
C ASP A 217 -23.10 4.37 -37.96
N ASN A 218 -21.85 3.98 -37.67
CA ASN A 218 -21.09 2.98 -38.42
C ASN A 218 -21.43 1.52 -38.04
N GLY A 219 -22.47 1.28 -37.22
CA GLY A 219 -22.95 -0.06 -36.88
C GLY A 219 -22.15 -0.78 -35.79
N ALA A 220 -21.43 -0.06 -34.93
CA ALA A 220 -20.77 -0.70 -33.79
C ALA A 220 -21.79 -1.32 -32.80
N PRO A 221 -21.44 -2.40 -32.08
CA PRO A 221 -22.37 -3.10 -31.18
C PRO A 221 -22.94 -2.18 -30.10
N ALA A 222 -24.27 -2.12 -29.98
CA ALA A 222 -24.98 -1.23 -29.07
C ALA A 222 -24.59 -1.45 -27.60
N ASP A 223 -24.41 -2.70 -27.18
CA ASP A 223 -24.04 -3.04 -25.80
C ASP A 223 -22.65 -2.52 -25.42
N LEU A 224 -21.68 -2.62 -26.33
CA LEU A 224 -20.33 -2.10 -26.13
C LEU A 224 -20.33 -0.58 -26.05
N LEU A 225 -21.08 0.10 -26.93
CA LEU A 225 -21.23 1.56 -26.89
C LEU A 225 -21.88 2.03 -25.60
N LYS A 226 -22.90 1.31 -25.10
CA LYS A 226 -23.53 1.59 -23.81
C LYS A 226 -22.55 1.47 -22.66
N THR A 227 -21.70 0.45 -22.69
CA THR A 227 -20.65 0.23 -21.70
C THR A 227 -19.60 1.35 -21.70
N LEU A 228 -19.16 1.77 -22.89
CA LEU A 228 -18.29 2.94 -23.05
C LEU A 228 -18.98 4.22 -22.56
N GLY A 229 -20.30 4.34 -22.70
CA GLY A 229 -21.10 5.40 -22.09
C GLY A 229 -21.07 5.39 -20.56
N PHE A 230 -21.18 4.23 -19.92
CA PHE A 230 -21.04 4.11 -18.46
C PHE A 230 -19.63 4.48 -17.98
N LEU A 231 -18.60 4.06 -18.72
CA LEU A 231 -17.21 4.46 -18.47
C LEU A 231 -17.05 5.99 -18.62
N LEU A 232 -17.56 6.58 -19.69
CA LEU A 232 -17.49 8.03 -19.93
C LEU A 232 -18.17 8.82 -18.81
N ASN A 233 -19.35 8.39 -18.37
CA ASN A 233 -20.07 8.99 -17.24
C ASN A 233 -19.27 8.87 -15.93
N ASN A 234 -18.58 7.75 -15.72
CA ASN A 234 -17.71 7.58 -14.57
C ASN A 234 -16.51 8.56 -14.61
N LEU A 235 -15.90 8.77 -15.79
CA LEU A 235 -14.83 9.74 -15.98
C LEU A 235 -15.31 11.18 -15.80
N ARG A 236 -16.49 11.55 -16.30
CA ARG A 236 -17.11 12.87 -16.03
C ARG A 236 -17.29 13.12 -14.55
N ALA A 237 -17.62 12.09 -13.78
CA ALA A 237 -17.81 12.26 -12.36
C ALA A 237 -16.49 12.38 -11.57
N ILE A 238 -15.39 11.76 -12.04
CA ILE A 238 -14.04 12.07 -11.52
C ILE A 238 -13.68 13.52 -11.84
N ASP A 239 -13.97 13.97 -13.05
CA ASP A 239 -13.70 15.34 -13.50
C ASP A 239 -14.47 16.37 -12.67
N ALA A 240 -15.76 16.14 -12.43
CA ALA A 240 -16.59 16.97 -11.57
C ALA A 240 -16.00 17.12 -10.16
N GLN A 241 -15.54 16.02 -9.55
CA GLN A 241 -14.88 16.04 -8.24
C GLN A 241 -13.61 16.90 -8.23
N LEU A 242 -12.82 16.88 -9.31
CA LEU A 242 -11.63 17.73 -9.45
C LEU A 242 -12.01 19.20 -9.70
N ALA A 243 -13.02 19.45 -10.52
CA ALA A 243 -13.48 20.79 -10.87
C ALA A 243 -14.12 21.52 -9.67
N THR A 244 -14.85 20.81 -8.82
CA THR A 244 -15.59 21.39 -7.70
C THR A 244 -14.84 21.41 -6.38
N ILE A 245 -13.64 20.82 -6.30
CA ILE A 245 -12.89 20.66 -5.03
C ILE A 245 -12.62 21.99 -4.29
N GLU A 246 -12.38 23.08 -5.01
CA GLU A 246 -12.18 24.41 -4.41
C GLU A 246 -13.51 25.17 -4.19
N SER A 247 -14.58 24.86 -4.95
CA SER A 247 -15.86 25.58 -4.92
C SER A 247 -16.86 25.01 -3.90
N GLU A 248 -16.98 23.69 -3.77
CA GLU A 248 -17.80 23.02 -2.74
C GLU A 248 -17.32 23.37 -1.33
N GLN A 249 -16.03 23.66 -1.17
CA GLN A 249 -15.47 24.19 0.08
C GLN A 249 -16.12 25.52 0.49
N ALA A 250 -16.47 26.39 -0.47
CA ALA A 250 -17.07 27.69 -0.17
C ALA A 250 -18.54 27.58 0.27
N GLN A 251 -19.21 26.47 -0.08
CA GLN A 251 -20.64 26.24 0.18
C GLN A 251 -20.93 25.26 1.33
N ALA A 252 -19.92 24.63 1.94
CA ALA A 252 -20.09 23.68 3.04
C ALA A 252 -20.65 24.34 4.33
N LEU A 253 -21.97 24.53 4.36
CA LEU A 253 -22.78 24.74 5.55
C LEU A 253 -22.79 23.45 6.42
N PRO A 254 -23.03 23.57 7.74
CA PRO A 254 -22.95 22.45 8.68
C PRO A 254 -24.21 21.58 8.59
N HIS A 255 -24.40 20.84 7.49
CA HIS A 255 -25.42 19.81 7.40
C HIS A 255 -24.77 18.45 7.14
N ASN A 256 -25.22 17.46 7.92
CA ASN A 256 -24.76 16.07 8.07
C ASN A 256 -23.41 15.86 8.80
N ASN A 257 -23.51 15.70 10.12
CA ASN A 257 -22.40 15.19 10.95
C ASN A 257 -22.05 13.72 10.62
N ASP A 258 -23.02 12.91 10.18
CA ASP A 258 -22.84 11.47 9.97
C ASP A 258 -21.99 11.13 8.72
N GLU A 259 -22.03 11.97 7.68
CA GLU A 259 -21.20 11.79 6.47
C GLU A 259 -19.73 12.15 6.71
N ASN A 260 -19.43 12.93 7.74
CA ASN A 260 -18.07 13.36 8.07
C ASN A 260 -17.37 12.46 9.11
N GLU A 261 -18.05 11.43 9.62
CA GLU A 261 -17.44 10.50 10.57
C GLU A 261 -16.41 9.59 9.89
N LEU A 262 -15.21 9.56 10.47
CA LEU A 262 -14.15 8.62 10.11
C LEU A 262 -14.15 7.48 11.12
N ALA A 263 -14.10 6.23 10.64
CA ALA A 263 -13.96 5.06 11.50
C ALA A 263 -12.68 5.17 12.35
N ASP A 264 -12.85 5.22 13.66
CA ASP A 264 -11.78 5.34 14.65
C ASP A 264 -11.42 3.96 15.22
N ASP A 265 -10.37 3.33 14.66
CA ASP A 265 -9.93 1.99 15.04
C ASP A 265 -8.98 2.00 16.26
N SER A 266 -8.82 3.16 16.93
CA SER A 266 -7.86 3.32 18.01
C SER A 266 -8.24 2.48 19.23
N PRO A 267 -7.26 1.94 19.98
CA PRO A 267 -7.55 1.19 21.18
C PRO A 267 -8.17 2.10 22.25
N HIS A 268 -9.37 1.75 22.71
CA HIS A 268 -10.03 2.39 23.84
C HIS A 268 -9.85 1.50 25.07
N GLY A 269 -8.93 1.90 25.98
CA GLY A 269 -8.75 1.25 27.28
C GLY A 269 -7.64 0.18 27.34
N LEU A 270 -7.22 -0.13 28.57
CA LEU A 270 -6.15 -1.08 28.88
C LEU A 270 -6.50 -2.53 28.48
N SER A 271 -7.80 -2.88 28.51
CA SER A 271 -8.30 -4.20 28.10
C SER A 271 -8.13 -4.45 26.61
N ASP A 272 -8.41 -3.46 25.75
CA ASP A 272 -8.22 -3.57 24.29
C ASP A 272 -6.73 -3.63 23.93
N ILE A 273 -5.88 -2.86 24.63
CA ILE A 273 -4.42 -2.94 24.50
C ILE A 273 -3.92 -4.35 24.85
N TRP A 274 -4.38 -4.92 25.96
CA TRP A 274 -4.01 -6.27 26.38
C TRP A 274 -4.49 -7.34 25.40
N LEU A 275 -5.74 -7.24 24.94
CA LEU A 275 -6.31 -8.16 23.96
C LEU A 275 -5.57 -8.14 22.63
N ARG A 276 -5.18 -6.96 22.14
CA ARG A 276 -4.37 -6.84 20.92
C ARG A 276 -2.97 -7.42 21.12
N LEU A 277 -2.34 -7.15 22.26
CA LEU A 277 -1.02 -7.68 22.56
C LEU A 277 -1.03 -9.21 22.72
N SER A 278 -2.02 -9.77 23.41
CA SER A 278 -2.16 -11.22 23.62
C SER A 278 -2.39 -11.96 22.30
N ARG A 279 -3.16 -11.39 21.36
CA ARG A 279 -3.33 -11.93 20.00
C ARG A 279 -2.02 -12.01 19.22
N HIS A 280 -1.02 -11.20 19.56
CA HIS A 280 0.31 -11.26 18.97
C HIS A 280 1.25 -12.23 19.67
N PHE A 281 0.95 -12.74 20.87
CA PHE A 281 1.75 -13.75 21.58
C PHE A 281 1.47 -15.17 21.07
N THR A 282 1.54 -15.35 19.75
CA THR A 282 1.39 -16.66 19.12
C THR A 282 2.57 -16.91 18.18
N PRO A 283 3.05 -18.16 18.05
CA PRO A 283 4.05 -18.52 17.05
C PRO A 283 3.57 -18.30 15.61
N GLU A 284 2.27 -18.08 15.38
CA GLU A 284 1.70 -17.68 14.09
C GLU A 284 1.94 -16.19 13.77
N SER A 285 2.15 -15.34 14.78
CA SER A 285 2.31 -13.91 14.58
C SER A 285 3.70 -13.57 14.02
N ALA A 286 3.73 -12.93 12.86
CA ALA A 286 4.96 -12.40 12.25
C ALA A 286 5.77 -11.49 13.20
N LEU A 287 5.06 -10.67 14.00
CA LEU A 287 5.69 -9.76 14.98
C LEU A 287 6.36 -10.52 16.13
N PHE A 288 5.78 -11.63 16.58
CA PHE A 288 6.36 -12.47 17.62
C PHE A 288 7.58 -13.23 17.10
N ARG A 289 7.48 -13.85 15.92
CA ARG A 289 8.61 -14.50 15.23
C ARG A 289 9.78 -13.54 15.09
N HIS A 290 9.51 -12.33 14.60
CA HIS A 290 10.55 -11.30 14.46
C HIS A 290 11.14 -10.89 15.82
N ALA A 291 10.32 -10.70 16.85
CA ALA A 291 10.82 -10.35 18.18
C ALA A 291 11.76 -11.42 18.77
N VAL A 292 11.40 -12.71 18.65
CA VAL A 292 12.26 -13.80 19.11
C VAL A 292 13.52 -13.89 18.27
N ARG A 293 13.40 -13.83 16.93
CA ARG A 293 14.55 -13.81 16.02
C ARG A 293 15.52 -12.68 16.36
N MET A 294 15.02 -11.46 16.55
CA MET A 294 15.85 -10.32 16.94
C MET A 294 16.54 -10.53 18.28
N SER A 295 15.86 -11.10 19.26
CA SER A 295 16.44 -11.40 20.56
C SER A 295 17.57 -12.42 20.45
N LEU A 296 17.37 -13.50 19.68
CA LEU A 296 18.39 -14.52 19.42
C LEU A 296 19.58 -13.97 18.63
N VAL A 297 19.32 -13.16 17.58
CA VAL A 297 20.35 -12.51 16.77
C VAL A 297 21.24 -11.62 17.62
N LEU A 298 20.65 -10.76 18.46
CA LEU A 298 21.41 -9.87 19.33
C LEU A 298 22.15 -10.63 20.43
N CYS A 299 21.53 -11.66 21.03
CA CYS A 299 22.17 -12.51 22.03
C CYS A 299 23.37 -13.26 21.45
N PHE A 300 23.21 -13.88 20.28
CA PHE A 300 24.28 -14.62 19.61
C PHE A 300 25.39 -13.68 19.13
N GLY A 301 25.03 -12.54 18.53
CA GLY A 301 25.99 -11.50 18.16
C GLY A 301 26.80 -11.02 19.36
N TYR A 302 26.16 -10.82 20.51
CA TYR A 302 26.85 -10.42 21.74
C TYR A 302 27.76 -11.53 22.29
N ALA A 303 27.32 -12.79 22.25
CA ALA A 303 28.14 -13.93 22.65
C ALA A 303 29.42 -14.04 21.81
N ILE A 304 29.34 -13.82 20.49
CA ILE A 304 30.54 -13.76 19.63
C ILE A 304 31.51 -12.70 20.11
N ILE A 305 31.02 -11.47 20.40
CA ILE A 305 31.86 -10.36 20.86
C ILE A 305 32.60 -10.75 22.16
N GLN A 306 31.92 -11.39 23.10
CA GLN A 306 32.51 -11.81 24.37
C GLN A 306 33.55 -12.92 24.20
N ILE A 307 33.31 -13.86 23.27
CA ILE A 307 34.22 -14.99 23.03
C ILE A 307 35.48 -14.54 22.27
N THR A 308 35.33 -13.65 21.28
CA THR A 308 36.44 -13.22 20.43
C THR A 308 37.22 -12.02 20.98
N GLY A 309 36.64 -11.28 21.94
CA GLY A 309 37.27 -10.09 22.52
C GLY A 309 37.43 -8.93 21.54
N MET A 310 36.59 -8.85 20.49
CA MET A 310 36.72 -7.83 19.44
C MET A 310 36.46 -6.41 19.97
N HIS A 311 37.45 -5.52 19.84
CA HIS A 311 37.40 -4.13 20.30
C HIS A 311 36.24 -3.30 19.72
N HIS A 312 35.79 -3.58 18.49
CA HIS A 312 34.70 -2.85 17.83
C HIS A 312 33.44 -3.70 17.55
N GLY A 313 33.33 -4.87 18.18
CA GLY A 313 32.30 -5.86 17.88
C GLY A 313 30.84 -5.38 18.02
N TYR A 314 30.59 -4.24 18.68
CA TYR A 314 29.26 -3.61 18.76
C TYR A 314 28.66 -3.26 17.37
N TRP A 315 29.48 -3.11 16.32
CA TRP A 315 28.99 -2.94 14.95
C TRP A 315 28.29 -4.18 14.40
N ILE A 316 28.60 -5.37 14.91
CA ILE A 316 27.86 -6.60 14.59
C ILE A 316 26.41 -6.42 15.04
N LEU A 317 26.19 -6.01 16.29
CA LEU A 317 24.86 -5.78 16.85
C LEU A 317 24.09 -4.69 16.10
N LEU A 318 24.73 -3.54 15.83
CA LEU A 318 24.13 -2.45 15.05
C LEU A 318 23.75 -2.92 13.65
N THR A 319 24.67 -3.62 12.96
CA THR A 319 24.43 -4.10 11.61
C THR A 319 23.28 -5.09 11.60
N SER A 320 23.30 -6.09 12.48
CA SER A 320 22.22 -7.07 12.61
C SER A 320 20.87 -6.40 12.90
N LEU A 321 20.82 -5.40 13.80
CA LEU A 321 19.61 -4.62 14.09
C LEU A 321 19.07 -3.88 12.87
N PHE A 322 19.93 -3.23 12.07
CA PHE A 322 19.49 -2.44 10.92
C PHE A 322 19.07 -3.28 9.71
N VAL A 323 19.72 -4.43 9.50
CA VAL A 323 19.47 -5.29 8.34
C VAL A 323 18.38 -6.31 8.58
N CYS A 324 18.21 -6.80 9.80
CA CYS A 324 17.18 -7.79 10.10
C CYS A 324 15.81 -7.12 10.08
N GLN A 325 14.98 -7.53 9.12
CA GLN A 325 13.61 -7.07 8.95
C GLN A 325 12.66 -8.22 9.29
N PRO A 326 11.35 -7.95 9.49
CA PRO A 326 10.37 -9.00 9.72
C PRO A 326 10.32 -10.01 8.56
N ASN A 327 10.40 -9.51 7.32
CA ASN A 327 10.24 -10.33 6.11
C ASN A 327 11.61 -10.76 5.55
N TYR A 328 11.66 -11.95 4.93
CA TYR A 328 12.88 -12.51 4.33
C TYR A 328 13.47 -11.61 3.24
N ASN A 329 12.65 -11.18 2.27
CA ASN A 329 13.12 -10.37 1.15
C ASN A 329 13.59 -8.98 1.57
N ALA A 330 12.88 -8.36 2.51
CA ALA A 330 13.28 -7.09 3.10
C ALA A 330 14.66 -7.21 3.77
N THR A 331 14.91 -8.29 4.50
CA THR A 331 16.21 -8.58 5.12
C THR A 331 17.28 -8.78 4.06
N ARG A 332 17.05 -9.67 3.08
CA ARG A 332 18.00 -9.95 1.97
C ARG A 332 18.37 -8.69 1.19
N HIS A 333 17.39 -7.85 0.89
CA HIS A 333 17.61 -6.58 0.20
C HIS A 333 18.45 -5.63 1.06
N ARG A 334 18.10 -5.45 2.35
CA ARG A 334 18.87 -4.60 3.28
C ARG A 334 20.30 -5.10 3.49
N LEU A 335 20.51 -6.41 3.57
CA LEU A 335 21.84 -7.03 3.67
C LEU A 335 22.72 -6.62 2.49
N LYS A 336 22.24 -6.80 1.25
CA LYS A 336 22.97 -6.42 0.03
C LYS A 336 23.32 -4.93 0.04
N LEU A 337 22.35 -4.06 0.30
CA LEU A 337 22.57 -2.63 0.32
C LEU A 337 23.51 -2.19 1.46
N ARG A 338 23.46 -2.86 2.62
CA ARG A 338 24.34 -2.58 3.75
C ARG A 338 25.79 -2.93 3.42
N ILE A 339 26.03 -4.10 2.81
CA ILE A 339 27.36 -4.54 2.40
C ILE A 339 27.92 -3.59 1.33
N ILE A 340 27.17 -3.35 0.25
CA ILE A 340 27.59 -2.45 -0.84
C ILE A 340 27.87 -1.05 -0.31
N GLY A 341 26.95 -0.47 0.45
CA GLY A 341 27.11 0.88 0.98
C GLY A 341 28.31 1.01 1.92
N THR A 342 28.57 0.01 2.77
CA THR A 342 29.71 0.05 3.70
C THR A 342 31.04 -0.09 2.96
N LEU A 343 31.13 -1.02 2.00
CA LEU A 343 32.35 -1.20 1.18
C LEU A 343 32.68 0.05 0.38
N VAL A 344 31.70 0.64 -0.29
CA VAL A 344 31.87 1.90 -1.04
C VAL A 344 32.22 3.04 -0.09
N GLY A 345 31.56 3.13 1.07
CA GLY A 345 31.85 4.16 2.07
C GLY A 345 33.28 4.09 2.60
N ILE A 346 33.82 2.90 2.82
CA ILE A 346 35.22 2.71 3.25
C ILE A 346 36.20 2.99 2.11
N ALA A 347 35.91 2.48 0.91
CA ALA A 347 36.73 2.68 -0.28
C ALA A 347 36.90 4.16 -0.63
N ILE A 348 35.86 4.98 -0.41
CA ILE A 348 35.91 6.44 -0.54
C ILE A 348 36.51 7.10 0.71
N GLY A 349 36.17 6.59 1.89
CA GLY A 349 36.58 7.16 3.18
C GLY A 349 38.09 7.18 3.37
N ILE A 350 38.79 6.09 3.04
CA ILE A 350 40.25 6.00 3.19
C ILE A 350 40.98 7.11 2.40
N PRO A 351 40.72 7.31 1.09
CA PRO A 351 41.26 8.45 0.36
C PRO A 351 40.89 9.80 0.98
N VAL A 352 39.64 9.98 1.40
CA VAL A 352 39.19 11.24 2.02
C VAL A 352 39.98 11.55 3.29
N LEU A 353 40.22 10.56 4.15
CA LEU A 353 41.06 10.72 5.34
C LEU A 353 42.49 11.11 4.99
N TRP A 354 43.02 10.57 3.89
CA TRP A 354 44.39 10.87 3.44
C TRP A 354 44.53 12.27 2.83
N PHE A 355 43.56 12.69 2.01
CA PHE A 355 43.59 14.00 1.32
C PHE A 355 43.09 15.17 2.17
N VAL A 356 42.30 14.91 3.21
CA VAL A 356 41.73 15.94 4.10
C VAL A 356 42.12 15.68 5.56
N PRO A 357 43.41 15.85 5.90
CA PRO A 357 43.88 15.66 7.27
C PRO A 357 43.50 16.80 8.21
N SER A 358 43.06 17.96 7.67
CA SER A 358 42.73 19.13 8.47
C SER A 358 41.45 18.94 9.30
N LEU A 359 41.48 19.41 10.55
CA LEU A 359 40.33 19.38 11.46
C LEU A 359 39.11 20.08 10.85
N GLU A 360 39.31 21.28 10.30
CA GLU A 360 38.25 22.08 9.67
C GLU A 360 37.62 21.34 8.49
N GLY A 361 38.43 20.73 7.63
CA GLY A 361 37.96 19.95 6.48
C GLY A 361 37.15 18.73 6.91
N GLN A 362 37.58 18.03 7.96
CA GLN A 362 36.85 16.89 8.52
C GLN A 362 35.52 17.31 9.16
N LEU A 363 35.47 18.44 9.87
CA LEU A 363 34.23 18.97 10.45
C LEU A 363 33.22 19.36 9.36
N VAL A 364 33.66 20.00 8.27
CA VAL A 364 32.80 20.32 7.12
C VAL A 364 32.27 19.05 6.46
N LEU A 365 33.15 18.07 6.20
CA LEU A 365 32.75 16.78 5.63
C LEU A 365 31.81 15.99 6.54
N LEU A 366 31.98 16.09 7.86
CA LEU A 366 31.09 15.47 8.84
C LEU A 366 29.68 16.06 8.73
N VAL A 367 29.54 17.38 8.62
CA VAL A 367 28.23 18.02 8.38
C VAL A 367 27.63 17.57 7.04
N ILE A 368 28.40 17.59 5.97
CA ILE A 368 27.93 17.21 4.63
C ILE A 368 27.46 15.74 4.61
N THR A 369 28.29 14.82 5.08
CA THR A 369 27.96 13.39 5.12
C THR A 369 26.76 13.12 6.05
N GLY A 370 26.63 13.85 7.16
CA GLY A 370 25.46 13.79 8.04
C GLY A 370 24.18 14.25 7.33
N VAL A 371 24.20 15.39 6.65
CA VAL A 371 23.05 15.90 5.87
C VAL A 371 22.66 14.92 4.77
N LEU A 372 23.63 14.40 4.02
CA LEU A 372 23.39 13.44 2.94
C LEU A 372 22.84 12.11 3.47
N PHE A 373 23.31 11.62 4.63
CA PHE A 373 22.71 10.46 5.30
C PHE A 373 21.21 10.68 5.55
N PHE A 374 20.83 11.81 6.16
CA PHE A 374 19.43 12.11 6.44
C PHE A 374 18.59 12.36 5.18
N ALA A 375 19.19 12.90 4.11
CA ALA A 375 18.53 13.07 2.83
C ALA A 375 18.22 11.72 2.14
N PHE A 376 19.15 10.76 2.19
CA PHE A 376 19.01 9.49 1.48
C PHE A 376 18.40 8.35 2.31
N ARG A 377 18.35 8.43 3.65
CA ARG A 377 17.93 7.31 4.53
C ARG A 377 16.58 6.68 4.19
N ASN A 378 15.65 7.48 3.63
CA ASN A 378 14.30 7.05 3.31
C ASN A 378 14.08 6.75 1.81
N VAL A 379 15.07 7.04 0.96
CA VAL A 379 14.94 6.91 -0.51
C VAL A 379 15.92 5.87 -1.05
N GLN A 380 17.20 5.95 -0.66
CA GLN A 380 18.26 5.10 -1.18
C GLN A 380 19.15 4.60 -0.03
N TYR A 381 18.79 3.45 0.54
CA TYR A 381 19.43 2.92 1.76
C TYR A 381 20.92 2.57 1.59
N ALA A 382 21.37 2.18 0.38
CA ALA A 382 22.80 1.99 0.11
C ALA A 382 23.60 3.30 0.21
N HIS A 383 23.12 4.39 -0.39
CA HIS A 383 23.73 5.72 -0.28
C HIS A 383 23.73 6.20 1.17
N ALA A 384 22.63 6.02 1.89
CA ALA A 384 22.59 6.34 3.32
C ALA A 384 23.64 5.54 4.11
N THR A 385 23.78 4.24 3.83
CA THR A 385 24.81 3.40 4.46
C THR A 385 26.23 3.87 4.13
N MET A 386 26.47 4.31 2.90
CA MET A 386 27.75 4.88 2.49
C MET A 386 28.06 6.15 3.29
N PHE A 387 27.13 7.11 3.33
CA PHE A 387 27.32 8.38 4.03
C PHE A 387 27.45 8.22 5.55
N ILE A 388 26.70 7.33 6.19
CA ILE A 388 26.89 7.06 7.63
C ILE A 388 28.22 6.37 7.91
N THR A 389 28.73 5.56 6.98
CA THR A 389 30.05 4.92 7.14
C THR A 389 31.17 5.96 7.01
N LEU A 390 31.06 6.86 6.04
CA LEU A 390 31.97 8.02 5.92
C LEU A 390 31.94 8.90 7.17
N LEU A 391 30.74 9.24 7.64
CA LEU A 391 30.56 10.03 8.87
C LEU A 391 31.28 9.38 10.06
N VAL A 392 31.07 8.08 10.26
CA VAL A 392 31.69 7.34 11.36
C VAL A 392 33.21 7.29 11.22
N LEU A 393 33.75 7.05 10.02
CA LEU A 393 35.20 7.07 9.79
C LEU A 393 35.81 8.43 10.10
N LEU A 394 35.15 9.53 9.70
CA LEU A 394 35.59 10.88 10.04
C LEU A 394 35.57 11.11 11.56
N CYS A 395 34.53 10.66 12.27
CA CYS A 395 34.46 10.75 13.72
C CYS A 395 35.61 9.99 14.42
N PHE A 396 35.93 8.77 13.98
CA PHE A 396 37.05 8.01 14.54
C PHE A 396 38.41 8.59 14.15
N ASN A 397 38.52 9.21 12.98
CA ASN A 397 39.75 9.89 12.57
C ASN A 397 40.05 11.11 13.45
N LEU A 398 39.02 11.84 13.89
CA LEU A 398 39.15 12.92 14.88
C LEU A 398 39.65 12.43 16.24
N LEU A 399 39.46 11.14 16.55
CA LEU A 399 39.98 10.47 17.75
C LEU A 399 41.34 9.80 17.51
N GLY A 400 41.90 9.87 16.30
CA GLY A 400 43.17 9.26 15.92
C GLY A 400 43.09 7.82 15.40
N GLU A 401 41.90 7.22 15.30
CA GLU A 401 41.70 5.79 14.97
C GLU A 401 41.07 5.56 13.57
N GLY A 402 41.04 6.58 12.71
CA GLY A 402 40.26 6.57 11.47
C GLY A 402 40.58 5.43 10.49
N PHE A 403 41.87 5.11 10.31
CA PHE A 403 42.33 4.03 9.43
C PHE A 403 42.20 2.65 10.08
N GLU A 404 42.42 2.56 11.39
CA GLU A 404 42.38 1.30 12.16
C GLU A 404 40.96 0.71 12.19
N VAL A 405 39.95 1.58 12.18
CA VAL A 405 38.54 1.23 12.21
C VAL A 405 38.01 0.71 10.87
N ALA A 406 38.68 0.99 9.75
CA ALA A 406 38.18 0.65 8.41
C ALA A 406 38.02 -0.87 8.20
N LEU A 407 39.02 -1.68 8.55
CA LEU A 407 38.96 -3.13 8.37
C LEU A 407 37.97 -3.81 9.33
N PRO A 408 37.99 -3.54 10.65
CA PRO A 408 36.99 -4.05 11.58
C PRO A 408 35.56 -3.72 11.14
N ARG A 409 35.34 -2.53 10.56
CA ARG A 409 34.03 -2.14 10.04
C ARG A 409 33.53 -3.05 8.91
N VAL A 410 34.40 -3.51 8.01
CA VAL A 410 34.03 -4.50 6.97
C VAL A 410 33.67 -5.82 7.63
N ILE A 411 34.56 -6.33 8.49
CA ILE A 411 34.41 -7.65 9.13
C ILE A 411 33.13 -7.71 9.96
N ASP A 412 32.91 -6.73 10.83
CA ASP A 412 31.73 -6.66 11.69
C ASP A 412 30.43 -6.53 10.89
N THR A 413 30.48 -5.81 9.75
CA THR A 413 29.33 -5.72 8.85
C THR A 413 29.02 -7.05 8.20
N LEU A 414 30.04 -7.80 7.76
CA LEU A 414 29.85 -9.12 7.17
C LEU A 414 29.33 -10.13 8.19
N ILE A 415 29.87 -10.14 9.41
CA ILE A 415 29.42 -11.01 10.50
C ILE A 415 27.97 -10.67 10.88
N GLY A 416 27.66 -9.39 11.12
CA GLY A 416 26.31 -8.96 11.48
C GLY A 416 25.28 -9.29 10.39
N CYS A 417 25.67 -9.16 9.11
CA CYS A 417 24.87 -9.57 7.97
C CYS A 417 24.68 -11.10 7.91
N ALA A 418 25.74 -11.89 8.14
CA ALA A 418 25.68 -13.35 8.13
C ALA A 418 24.76 -13.90 9.23
N ILE A 419 24.84 -13.36 10.45
CA ILE A 419 23.97 -13.74 11.58
C ILE A 419 22.51 -13.42 11.24
N ALA A 420 22.23 -12.22 10.75
CA ALA A 420 20.87 -11.82 10.39
C ALA A 420 20.30 -12.66 9.23
N TRP A 421 21.14 -13.00 8.24
CA TRP A 421 20.77 -13.89 7.14
C TRP A 421 20.46 -15.31 7.62
N ALA A 422 21.31 -15.89 8.46
CA ALA A 422 21.08 -17.22 9.02
C ALA A 422 19.79 -17.24 9.85
N ALA A 423 19.60 -16.23 10.70
CA ALA A 423 18.41 -16.13 11.54
C ALA A 423 17.11 -16.02 10.73
N VAL A 424 17.09 -15.25 9.63
CA VAL A 424 15.88 -15.13 8.79
C VAL A 424 15.63 -16.38 7.95
N SER A 425 16.68 -17.15 7.64
CA SER A 425 16.58 -18.38 6.84
C SER A 425 16.16 -19.60 7.68
N TYR A 426 16.65 -19.71 8.92
CA TYR A 426 16.47 -20.90 9.75
C TYR A 426 15.53 -20.71 10.94
N ILE A 427 15.46 -19.52 11.55
CA ILE A 427 14.63 -19.28 12.74
C ILE A 427 13.22 -18.82 12.33
N TRP A 428 12.27 -19.77 12.34
CA TRP A 428 10.87 -19.57 11.93
C TRP A 428 10.73 -18.73 10.66
N PRO A 429 11.19 -19.22 9.50
CA PRO A 429 11.05 -18.48 8.27
C PRO A 429 9.57 -18.21 7.99
N ASP A 430 9.24 -16.93 7.82
CA ASP A 430 7.88 -16.46 7.60
C ASP A 430 7.63 -16.38 6.10
N TRP A 431 7.51 -17.56 5.48
CA TRP A 431 7.22 -17.66 4.06
C TRP A 431 5.81 -17.16 3.81
N GLN A 432 5.68 -16.00 3.18
CA GLN A 432 4.39 -15.34 2.99
C GLN A 432 3.46 -16.17 2.10
N PHE A 433 4.01 -17.03 1.24
CA PHE A 433 3.19 -17.97 0.47
C PHE A 433 2.34 -18.88 1.35
N ARG A 434 2.80 -19.23 2.56
CA ARG A 434 2.03 -20.11 3.48
C ARG A 434 0.74 -19.46 3.97
N ASN A 435 0.72 -18.12 4.01
CA ASN A 435 -0.46 -17.35 4.39
C ASN A 435 -1.37 -17.04 3.20
N LEU A 436 -0.95 -17.33 1.96
CA LEU A 436 -1.68 -16.97 0.75
C LEU A 436 -3.13 -17.49 0.73
N PRO A 437 -3.43 -18.78 1.08
CA PRO A 437 -4.81 -19.26 1.13
C PRO A 437 -5.69 -18.44 2.08
N ARG A 438 -5.19 -18.17 3.30
CA ARG A 438 -5.90 -17.39 4.32
C ARG A 438 -6.08 -15.93 3.93
N MET A 439 -5.10 -15.34 3.22
CA MET A 439 -5.23 -13.95 2.75
C MET A 439 -6.22 -13.85 1.59
N LEU A 440 -6.26 -14.87 0.74
CA LEU A 440 -7.22 -14.95 -0.35
C LEU A 440 -8.65 -15.11 0.19
N GLU A 441 -8.87 -15.99 1.16
CA GLU A 441 -10.15 -16.16 1.88
C GLU A 441 -10.63 -14.81 2.48
N ARG A 442 -9.73 -14.09 3.16
CA ARG A 442 -10.07 -12.76 3.72
C ARG A 442 -10.38 -11.73 2.65
N ALA A 443 -9.72 -11.79 1.49
CA ALA A 443 -9.98 -10.88 0.38
C ALA A 443 -11.33 -11.17 -0.27
N THR A 444 -11.68 -12.45 -0.47
CA THR A 444 -12.98 -12.85 -1.01
C THR A 444 -14.12 -12.53 -0.04
N GLU A 445 -13.96 -12.80 1.26
CA GLU A 445 -14.95 -12.44 2.29
C GLU A 445 -15.17 -10.92 2.36
N ALA A 446 -14.10 -10.11 2.24
CA ALA A 446 -14.23 -8.66 2.21
C ALA A 446 -14.93 -8.16 0.95
N ASN A 447 -14.73 -8.85 -0.19
CA ASN A 447 -15.45 -8.56 -1.42
C ASN A 447 -16.93 -8.91 -1.33
N CYS A 448 -17.31 -10.05 -0.73
CA CYS A 448 -18.71 -10.39 -0.45
C CYS A 448 -19.37 -9.31 0.41
N ARG A 449 -18.75 -8.94 1.54
CA ARG A 449 -19.26 -7.87 2.42
C ARG A 449 -19.40 -6.51 1.73
N TYR A 450 -18.51 -6.19 0.78
CA TYR A 450 -18.63 -4.98 -0.01
C TYR A 450 -19.79 -5.05 -0.99
N LEU A 451 -19.99 -6.21 -1.62
CA LEU A 451 -21.12 -6.47 -2.51
C LEU A 451 -22.47 -6.42 -1.75
N ASP A 452 -22.54 -6.99 -0.55
CA ASP A 452 -23.73 -6.92 0.33
C ASP A 452 -24.07 -5.46 0.69
N ALA A 453 -23.07 -4.66 1.04
CA ALA A 453 -23.26 -3.26 1.36
C ALA A 453 -23.71 -2.43 0.15
N ILE A 454 -23.40 -2.86 -1.07
CA ILE A 454 -23.90 -2.26 -2.31
C ILE A 454 -25.34 -2.73 -2.58
N LEU A 455 -25.62 -4.01 -2.37
CA LEU A 455 -26.95 -4.60 -2.55
C LEU A 455 -27.99 -3.87 -1.71
N GLU A 456 -27.67 -3.57 -0.44
CA GLU A 456 -28.54 -2.80 0.44
C GLU A 456 -28.94 -1.44 -0.17
N GLN A 457 -28.02 -0.77 -0.87
CA GLN A 457 -28.27 0.53 -1.49
C GLN A 457 -29.04 0.46 -2.80
N TYR A 458 -29.00 -0.67 -3.50
CA TYR A 458 -29.89 -0.90 -4.63
C TYR A 458 -31.35 -1.07 -4.18
N HIS A 459 -31.58 -1.61 -2.98
CA HIS A 459 -32.92 -1.72 -2.38
C HIS A 459 -33.41 -0.43 -1.71
N GLN A 460 -32.56 0.20 -0.89
CA GLN A 460 -32.95 1.32 -0.02
C GLN A 460 -32.61 2.70 -0.58
N GLY A 461 -31.81 2.76 -1.65
CA GLY A 461 -31.26 3.99 -2.20
C GLY A 461 -29.86 4.30 -1.69
N ARG A 462 -29.21 5.26 -2.37
CA ARG A 462 -27.81 5.58 -2.14
C ARG A 462 -27.60 6.22 -0.77
N ASP A 463 -26.66 5.64 -0.03
CA ASP A 463 -26.24 6.14 1.27
C ASP A 463 -24.70 6.10 1.40
N ASN A 464 -24.11 7.16 1.96
CA ASN A 464 -22.67 7.22 2.25
C ASN A 464 -22.34 6.91 3.72
N ARG A 465 -23.26 6.26 4.45
CA ARG A 465 -23.09 5.81 5.84
C ARG A 465 -21.78 5.05 6.05
N LEU A 466 -21.32 5.09 7.30
CA LEU A 466 -20.04 4.55 7.72
C LEU A 466 -19.86 3.07 7.37
N ALA A 467 -20.93 2.27 7.46
CA ALA A 467 -20.90 0.83 7.16
C ALA A 467 -20.43 0.54 5.72
N TYR A 468 -21.02 1.22 4.72
CA TYR A 468 -20.61 1.11 3.32
C TYR A 468 -19.14 1.50 3.13
N ARG A 469 -18.72 2.63 3.71
CA ARG A 469 -17.33 3.12 3.59
C ARG A 469 -16.32 2.18 4.24
N ILE A 470 -16.68 1.51 5.35
CA ILE A 470 -15.86 0.48 5.99
C ILE A 470 -15.75 -0.73 5.07
N ALA A 471 -16.86 -1.26 4.55
CA ALA A 471 -16.85 -2.43 3.66
C ALA A 471 -16.02 -2.19 2.40
N ARG A 472 -16.22 -1.05 1.71
CA ARG A 472 -15.43 -0.60 0.55
C ARG A 472 -13.93 -0.55 0.87
N ARG A 473 -13.58 0.10 1.97
CA ARG A 473 -12.18 0.27 2.40
C ARG A 473 -11.55 -1.08 2.73
N ASP A 474 -12.29 -1.95 3.41
CA ASP A 474 -11.79 -3.25 3.83
C ASP A 474 -11.53 -4.17 2.63
N ALA A 475 -12.41 -4.19 1.62
CA ALA A 475 -12.19 -4.91 0.36
C ALA A 475 -10.88 -4.48 -0.33
N HIS A 476 -10.70 -3.16 -0.56
CA HIS A 476 -9.48 -2.65 -1.17
C HIS A 476 -8.22 -2.84 -0.30
N ASN A 477 -8.35 -2.81 1.03
CA ASN A 477 -7.25 -3.10 1.94
C ASN A 477 -6.82 -4.57 1.88
N ARG A 478 -7.76 -5.52 1.76
CA ARG A 478 -7.43 -6.93 1.62
C ARG A 478 -6.84 -7.24 0.25
N ASP A 479 -7.34 -6.60 -0.81
CA ASP A 479 -6.71 -6.64 -2.14
C ASP A 479 -5.27 -6.12 -2.12
N ALA A 480 -5.02 -5.00 -1.42
CA ALA A 480 -3.67 -4.45 -1.22
C ALA A 480 -2.74 -5.39 -0.42
N GLU A 481 -3.27 -6.06 0.60
CA GLU A 481 -2.52 -7.05 1.38
C GLU A 481 -2.16 -8.27 0.53
N LEU A 482 -3.11 -8.76 -0.28
CA LEU A 482 -2.88 -9.84 -1.24
C LEU A 482 -1.79 -9.45 -2.26
N ALA A 483 -1.85 -8.24 -2.80
CA ALA A 483 -0.84 -7.70 -3.72
C ALA A 483 0.56 -7.69 -3.07
N SER A 484 0.64 -7.29 -1.80
CA SER A 484 1.90 -7.30 -1.04
C SER A 484 2.46 -8.71 -0.86
N VAL A 485 1.61 -9.68 -0.50
CA VAL A 485 2.01 -11.09 -0.32
C VAL A 485 2.53 -11.67 -1.62
N VAL A 486 1.80 -11.49 -2.73
CA VAL A 486 2.19 -12.02 -4.05
C VAL A 486 3.48 -11.37 -4.55
N SER A 487 3.64 -10.05 -4.35
CA SER A 487 4.88 -9.34 -4.70
C SER A 487 6.09 -9.89 -3.96
N ASN A 488 5.96 -10.11 -2.64
CA ASN A 488 7.04 -10.64 -1.82
C ASN A 488 7.32 -12.12 -2.13
N MET A 489 6.29 -12.94 -2.36
CA MET A 489 6.42 -14.36 -2.72
C MET A 489 7.41 -14.61 -3.86
N SER A 490 7.47 -13.70 -4.86
CA SER A 490 8.30 -13.86 -6.06
C SER A 490 9.80 -14.08 -5.82
N SER A 491 10.28 -13.74 -4.61
CA SER A 491 11.70 -13.82 -4.21
C SER A 491 11.96 -14.81 -3.06
N GLU A 492 10.93 -15.53 -2.60
CA GLU A 492 11.04 -16.56 -1.57
C GLU A 492 11.60 -17.88 -2.13
N PRO A 493 12.48 -18.57 -1.39
CA PRO A 493 12.90 -19.93 -1.71
C PRO A 493 11.71 -20.88 -1.59
N ASN A 494 11.68 -21.93 -2.42
CA ASN A 494 10.66 -22.99 -2.47
C ASN A 494 9.30 -22.62 -3.13
N VAL A 495 9.16 -21.41 -3.69
CA VAL A 495 8.00 -21.09 -4.54
C VAL A 495 8.26 -21.58 -5.95
N THR A 496 7.51 -22.59 -6.40
CA THR A 496 7.62 -23.08 -7.78
C THR A 496 7.09 -22.04 -8.77
N PRO A 497 7.59 -22.02 -10.02
CA PRO A 497 7.08 -21.14 -11.07
C PRO A 497 5.55 -21.23 -11.24
N GLN A 498 4.99 -22.42 -11.09
CA GLN A 498 3.56 -22.69 -11.22
C GLN A 498 2.74 -22.03 -10.10
N ILE A 499 3.19 -22.12 -8.84
CA ILE A 499 2.50 -21.46 -7.71
C ILE A 499 2.56 -19.95 -7.87
N ARG A 500 3.72 -19.43 -8.29
CA ARG A 500 3.92 -18.01 -8.53
C ARG A 500 2.97 -17.50 -9.62
N GLU A 501 2.87 -18.21 -10.73
CA GLU A 501 1.93 -17.87 -11.81
C GLU A 501 0.47 -17.92 -11.34
N ALA A 502 0.07 -18.98 -10.64
CA ALA A 502 -1.28 -19.10 -10.08
C ALA A 502 -1.60 -17.96 -9.10
N ALA A 503 -0.64 -17.57 -8.25
CA ALA A 503 -0.80 -16.47 -7.30
C ALA A 503 -0.90 -15.10 -7.99
N PHE A 504 -0.07 -14.84 -9.00
CA PHE A 504 -0.19 -13.64 -9.84
C PHE A 504 -1.55 -13.57 -10.51
N ARG A 505 -2.00 -14.70 -11.07
CA ARG A 505 -3.29 -14.78 -11.76
C ARG A 505 -4.47 -14.56 -10.82
N LEU A 506 -4.44 -15.16 -9.63
CA LEU A 506 -5.44 -14.93 -8.59
C LEU A 506 -5.47 -13.48 -8.10
N LEU A 507 -4.32 -12.82 -7.95
CA LEU A 507 -4.27 -11.41 -7.62
C LEU A 507 -4.96 -10.56 -8.70
N CYS A 508 -4.63 -10.78 -9.97
CA CYS A 508 -5.25 -10.05 -11.07
C CYS A 508 -6.77 -10.29 -11.15
N LEU A 509 -7.22 -11.54 -10.95
CA LEU A 509 -8.63 -11.89 -10.90
C LEU A 509 -9.35 -11.24 -9.72
N ASN A 510 -8.78 -11.29 -8.51
CA ASN A 510 -9.35 -10.65 -7.31
C ASN A 510 -9.43 -9.13 -7.47
N HIS A 511 -8.37 -8.51 -8.02
CA HIS A 511 -8.37 -7.07 -8.29
C HIS A 511 -9.44 -6.69 -9.31
N THR A 512 -9.60 -7.48 -10.37
CA THR A 512 -10.64 -7.29 -11.39
C THR A 512 -12.04 -7.50 -10.79
N PHE A 513 -12.22 -8.52 -9.96
CA PHE A 513 -13.46 -8.79 -9.24
C PHE A 513 -13.86 -7.61 -8.35
N THR A 514 -12.91 -7.11 -7.55
CA THR A 514 -13.09 -5.90 -6.72
C THR A 514 -13.43 -4.67 -7.58
N SER A 515 -12.85 -4.56 -8.79
CA SER A 515 -13.13 -3.47 -9.73
C SER A 515 -14.53 -3.53 -10.33
N TYR A 516 -15.09 -4.73 -10.57
CA TYR A 516 -16.48 -4.90 -11.00
C TYR A 516 -17.47 -4.59 -9.86
N ILE A 517 -17.15 -4.99 -8.63
CA ILE A 517 -17.93 -4.56 -7.45
C ILE A 517 -17.87 -3.04 -7.30
N SER A 518 -16.69 -2.42 -7.49
CA SER A 518 -16.54 -0.96 -7.44
C SER A 518 -17.38 -0.27 -8.52
N ALA A 519 -17.51 -0.86 -9.72
CA ALA A 519 -18.38 -0.33 -10.76
C ALA A 519 -19.87 -0.37 -10.38
N LEU A 520 -20.32 -1.45 -9.73
CA LEU A 520 -21.66 -1.50 -9.12
C LEU A 520 -21.82 -0.43 -8.04
N GLY A 521 -20.79 -0.22 -7.21
CA GLY A 521 -20.77 0.81 -6.18
C GLY A 521 -20.88 2.23 -6.78
N ALA A 522 -20.10 2.54 -7.81
CA ALA A 522 -20.05 3.87 -8.42
C ALA A 522 -21.36 4.31 -9.10
N HIS A 523 -22.20 3.34 -9.46
CA HIS A 523 -23.50 3.55 -10.11
C HIS A 523 -24.69 3.09 -9.26
N ARG A 524 -24.49 2.90 -7.95
CA ARG A 524 -25.56 2.48 -7.03
C ARG A 524 -26.63 3.56 -6.91
N GLU A 525 -27.86 3.16 -7.17
CA GLU A 525 -29.08 3.95 -7.01
C GLU A 525 -30.23 3.00 -6.69
N GLN A 526 -31.33 3.51 -6.15
CA GLN A 526 -32.46 2.65 -5.85
C GLN A 526 -33.05 2.08 -7.15
N LEU A 527 -33.15 0.76 -7.26
CA LEU A 527 -33.87 0.10 -8.35
C LEU A 527 -35.31 -0.12 -7.96
N THR A 528 -36.21 0.05 -8.94
CA THR A 528 -37.64 -0.20 -8.76
C THR A 528 -38.12 -1.50 -9.38
N ASN A 529 -37.28 -2.15 -10.20
CA ASN A 529 -37.64 -3.36 -10.92
C ASN A 529 -37.41 -4.61 -10.04
N PRO A 530 -38.48 -5.29 -9.58
CA PRO A 530 -38.35 -6.41 -8.65
C PRO A 530 -37.65 -7.63 -9.25
N GLU A 531 -37.76 -7.86 -10.56
CA GLU A 531 -37.11 -9.00 -11.22
C GLU A 531 -35.58 -8.85 -11.22
N ILE A 532 -35.11 -7.62 -11.41
CA ILE A 532 -33.68 -7.29 -11.40
C ILE A 532 -33.12 -7.27 -10.00
N LEU A 533 -33.89 -6.79 -9.02
CA LEU A 533 -33.52 -6.90 -7.61
C LEU A 533 -33.40 -8.36 -7.19
N ALA A 534 -34.38 -9.21 -7.51
CA ALA A 534 -34.32 -10.64 -7.21
C ALA A 534 -33.14 -11.33 -7.92
N PHE A 535 -32.87 -10.98 -9.19
CA PHE A 535 -31.69 -11.49 -9.89
C PHE A 535 -30.39 -11.07 -9.21
N LEU A 536 -30.30 -9.81 -8.75
CA LEU A 536 -29.14 -9.32 -8.03
C LEU A 536 -28.98 -10.03 -6.68
N ASP A 537 -30.06 -10.20 -5.91
CA ASP A 537 -30.07 -10.95 -4.64
C ASP A 537 -29.53 -12.38 -4.85
N ASP A 538 -30.06 -13.09 -5.84
CA ASP A 538 -29.63 -14.46 -6.17
C ASP A 538 -28.18 -14.52 -6.65
N ALA A 539 -27.72 -13.51 -7.40
CA ALA A 539 -26.35 -13.42 -7.85
C ALA A 539 -25.37 -13.15 -6.70
N VAL A 540 -25.73 -12.31 -5.72
CA VAL A 540 -24.92 -12.08 -4.52
C VAL A 540 -24.81 -13.36 -3.70
N CYS A 541 -25.92 -14.07 -3.48
CA CYS A 541 -25.92 -15.38 -2.82
C CYS A 541 -25.03 -16.39 -3.56
N TYR A 542 -25.13 -16.45 -4.89
CA TYR A 542 -24.29 -17.33 -5.70
C TYR A 542 -22.81 -16.97 -5.62
N VAL A 543 -22.46 -15.68 -5.60
CA VAL A 543 -21.07 -15.23 -5.44
C VAL A 543 -20.49 -15.76 -4.13
N ASP A 544 -21.26 -15.64 -3.04
CA ASP A 544 -20.83 -16.12 -1.72
C ASP A 544 -20.67 -17.65 -1.69
N ASP A 545 -21.68 -18.38 -2.19
CA ASP A 545 -21.62 -19.84 -2.34
C ASP A 545 -20.41 -20.26 -3.19
N ALA A 546 -20.21 -19.66 -4.37
CA ALA A 546 -19.14 -20.03 -5.29
C ALA A 546 -17.73 -19.78 -4.73
N LEU A 547 -17.55 -18.77 -3.87
CA LEU A 547 -16.25 -18.47 -3.25
C LEU A 547 -15.96 -19.32 -2.01
N HIS A 548 -16.98 -19.86 -1.35
CA HIS A 548 -16.84 -20.58 -0.08
C HIS A 548 -17.32 -22.05 -0.11
N HIS A 549 -17.77 -22.55 -1.26
CA HIS A 549 -18.34 -23.90 -1.37
C HIS A 549 -17.35 -25.02 -1.04
N GLN A 550 -17.87 -26.11 -0.47
CA GLN A 550 -17.13 -27.34 -0.32
C GLN A 550 -17.21 -28.18 -1.61
N PRO A 551 -16.30 -29.15 -1.84
CA PRO A 551 -16.38 -30.03 -3.02
C PRO A 551 -17.73 -30.76 -3.19
N ALA A 552 -18.45 -31.00 -2.08
CA ALA A 552 -19.77 -31.62 -2.11
C ALA A 552 -20.88 -30.72 -2.68
N ASP A 553 -20.67 -29.40 -2.68
CA ASP A 553 -21.63 -28.40 -3.16
C ASP A 553 -21.43 -28.06 -4.64
N GLU A 554 -20.41 -28.63 -5.31
CA GLU A 554 -19.99 -28.24 -6.67
C GLU A 554 -21.11 -28.43 -7.70
N GLU A 555 -21.95 -29.45 -7.56
CA GLU A 555 -23.12 -29.67 -8.42
C GLU A 555 -24.18 -28.57 -8.23
N ARG A 556 -24.53 -28.25 -6.96
CA ARG A 556 -25.47 -27.17 -6.59
C ARG A 556 -25.01 -25.81 -7.14
N VAL A 557 -23.72 -25.50 -6.99
CA VAL A 557 -23.12 -24.24 -7.49
C VAL A 557 -23.19 -24.19 -9.03
N ASN A 558 -22.89 -25.29 -9.72
CA ASN A 558 -22.98 -25.34 -11.18
C ASN A 558 -24.42 -25.19 -11.69
N GLU A 559 -25.40 -25.76 -11.01
CA GLU A 559 -26.82 -25.58 -11.32
C GLU A 559 -27.28 -24.14 -11.11
N ALA A 560 -26.89 -23.51 -9.99
CA ALA A 560 -27.17 -22.11 -9.70
C ALA A 560 -26.56 -21.18 -10.76
N LEU A 561 -25.32 -21.46 -11.19
CA LEU A 561 -24.67 -20.74 -12.28
C LEU A 561 -25.44 -20.86 -13.60
N ALA A 562 -25.90 -22.07 -13.94
CA ALA A 562 -26.68 -22.31 -15.16
C ALA A 562 -28.01 -21.55 -15.11
N SER A 563 -28.70 -21.58 -13.97
CA SER A 563 -29.95 -20.85 -13.74
C SER A 563 -29.77 -19.33 -13.87
N LEU A 564 -28.73 -18.76 -13.24
CA LEU A 564 -28.41 -17.34 -13.35
C LEU A 564 -28.08 -16.91 -14.78
N LYS A 565 -27.30 -17.71 -15.51
CA LYS A 565 -27.00 -17.44 -16.93
C LYS A 565 -28.27 -17.46 -17.79
N GLN A 566 -29.17 -18.40 -17.54
CA GLN A 566 -30.45 -18.46 -18.26
C GLN A 566 -31.34 -17.25 -17.96
N ARG A 567 -31.49 -16.87 -16.69
CA ARG A 567 -32.27 -15.69 -16.29
C ARG A 567 -31.67 -14.41 -16.86
N MET A 568 -30.35 -14.26 -16.84
CA MET A 568 -29.66 -13.11 -17.41
C MET A 568 -29.98 -12.89 -18.89
N GLN A 569 -30.19 -13.97 -19.66
CA GLN A 569 -30.59 -13.90 -21.07
C GLN A 569 -32.07 -13.54 -21.28
N GLN A 570 -32.90 -13.75 -20.26
CA GLN A 570 -34.35 -13.49 -20.31
C GLN A 570 -34.73 -12.11 -19.75
N LEU A 571 -33.84 -11.47 -18.99
CA LEU A 571 -34.07 -10.13 -18.44
C LEU A 571 -34.12 -9.08 -19.56
N GLU A 572 -35.15 -8.24 -19.53
CA GLU A 572 -35.29 -7.06 -20.39
C GLU A 572 -35.08 -5.77 -19.57
N PRO A 573 -33.82 -5.37 -19.30
CA PRO A 573 -33.55 -4.20 -18.49
C PRO A 573 -33.94 -2.93 -19.25
N ARG A 574 -34.52 -1.95 -18.54
CA ARG A 574 -34.95 -0.68 -19.14
C ARG A 574 -33.75 0.06 -19.74
N ALA A 575 -33.83 0.38 -21.04
CA ALA A 575 -32.71 0.93 -21.78
C ALA A 575 -32.15 2.24 -21.18
N ASP A 576 -33.01 3.10 -20.65
CA ASP A 576 -32.65 4.42 -20.11
C ASP A 576 -32.37 4.41 -18.59
N SER A 577 -32.13 3.25 -18.00
CA SER A 577 -31.84 3.08 -16.57
C SER A 577 -30.43 2.51 -16.32
N LYS A 578 -30.04 2.36 -15.04
CA LYS A 578 -28.81 1.65 -14.63
C LYS A 578 -28.98 0.13 -14.59
N GLU A 579 -30.19 -0.40 -14.74
CA GLU A 579 -30.47 -1.84 -14.79
C GLU A 579 -29.56 -2.64 -15.73
N PRO A 580 -29.26 -2.18 -16.97
CA PRO A 580 -28.39 -2.90 -17.90
C PRO A 580 -26.95 -2.98 -17.40
N LEU A 581 -26.47 -1.94 -16.70
CA LEU A 581 -25.15 -1.96 -16.08
C LEU A 581 -25.10 -3.02 -14.98
N VAL A 582 -26.13 -3.10 -14.14
CA VAL A 582 -26.19 -4.06 -13.04
C VAL A 582 -26.13 -5.48 -13.58
N VAL A 583 -26.98 -5.81 -14.56
CA VAL A 583 -26.99 -7.13 -15.21
C VAL A 583 -25.63 -7.45 -15.83
N GLN A 584 -25.02 -6.49 -16.53
CA GLN A 584 -23.70 -6.66 -17.13
C GLN A 584 -22.60 -6.90 -16.09
N GLN A 585 -22.53 -6.09 -15.02
CA GLN A 585 -21.49 -6.22 -14.00
C GLN A 585 -21.64 -7.54 -13.23
N VAL A 586 -22.87 -7.96 -12.93
CA VAL A 586 -23.14 -9.28 -12.35
C VAL A 586 -22.64 -10.39 -13.27
N GLY A 587 -22.93 -10.31 -14.58
CA GLY A 587 -22.41 -11.26 -15.57
C GLY A 587 -20.88 -11.32 -15.59
N LEU A 588 -20.21 -10.17 -15.50
CA LEU A 588 -18.75 -10.07 -15.43
C LEU A 588 -18.17 -10.67 -14.14
N LEU A 589 -18.80 -10.45 -12.98
CA LEU A 589 -18.42 -11.07 -11.71
C LEU A 589 -18.52 -12.60 -11.80
N ILE A 590 -19.68 -13.09 -12.24
CA ILE A 590 -19.97 -14.52 -12.37
C ILE A 590 -18.99 -15.21 -13.32
N ALA A 591 -18.57 -14.53 -14.40
CA ALA A 591 -17.61 -15.08 -15.35
C ALA A 591 -16.21 -15.35 -14.77
N LEU A 592 -15.79 -14.62 -13.72
CA LEU A 592 -14.48 -14.81 -13.08
C LEU A 592 -14.45 -15.97 -12.09
N LEU A 593 -15.59 -16.28 -11.45
CA LEU A 593 -15.67 -17.19 -10.31
C LEU A 593 -15.16 -18.62 -10.58
N PRO A 594 -15.47 -19.28 -11.72
CA PRO A 594 -14.98 -20.63 -11.99
C PRO A 594 -13.45 -20.70 -12.02
N GLU A 595 -12.80 -19.67 -12.58
CA GLU A 595 -11.35 -19.62 -12.66
C GLU A 595 -10.72 -19.31 -11.31
N ILE A 596 -11.32 -18.39 -10.53
CA ILE A 596 -10.91 -18.10 -9.15
C ILE A 596 -10.98 -19.38 -8.31
N GLY A 597 -12.10 -20.10 -8.32
CA GLY A 597 -12.29 -21.33 -7.55
C GLY A 597 -11.33 -22.45 -7.96
N ARG A 598 -11.00 -22.57 -9.26
CA ARG A 598 -10.00 -23.54 -9.74
C ARG A 598 -8.59 -23.20 -9.22
N LEU A 599 -8.18 -21.94 -9.31
CA LEU A 599 -6.85 -21.52 -8.88
C LEU A 599 -6.71 -21.54 -7.34
N GLN A 600 -7.78 -21.22 -6.60
CA GLN A 600 -7.86 -21.38 -5.16
C GLN A 600 -7.57 -22.83 -4.75
N ARG A 601 -8.24 -23.81 -5.38
CA ARG A 601 -8.00 -25.24 -5.15
C ARG A 601 -6.55 -25.62 -5.46
N GLN A 602 -5.99 -25.11 -6.56
CA GLN A 602 -4.60 -25.37 -6.93
C GLN A 602 -3.60 -24.88 -5.87
N ILE A 603 -3.82 -23.70 -5.27
CA ILE A 603 -2.94 -23.15 -4.23
C ILE A 603 -3.13 -23.88 -2.89
N THR A 604 -4.35 -24.27 -2.54
CA THR A 604 -4.65 -24.94 -1.27
C THR A 604 -4.20 -26.41 -1.24
N GLN A 605 -4.14 -27.09 -2.39
CA GLN A 605 -3.74 -28.50 -2.49
C GLN A 605 -2.22 -28.73 -2.50
N VAL A 606 -1.39 -27.69 -2.57
CA VAL A 606 0.07 -27.84 -2.45
C VAL A 606 0.38 -28.32 -1.02
N PRO A 607 1.01 -29.51 -0.84
CA PRO A 607 1.33 -30.01 0.49
C PRO A 607 2.16 -28.96 1.21
N GLN A 608 1.63 -28.43 2.31
CA GLN A 608 2.45 -27.68 3.26
C GLN A 608 3.41 -28.70 3.86
N GLU A 609 4.61 -28.86 3.28
CA GLU A 609 5.66 -29.67 3.90
C GLU A 609 5.79 -29.23 5.36
N THR A 610 5.48 -30.18 6.24
CA THR A 610 5.60 -30.07 7.69
C THR A 610 6.95 -29.48 8.05
N PRO A 611 7.06 -28.63 9.07
CA PRO A 611 8.35 -28.15 9.52
C PRO A 611 9.21 -29.39 9.86
N VAL A 612 10.35 -29.51 9.20
CA VAL A 612 11.42 -30.40 9.66
C VAL A 612 11.66 -30.01 11.11
N SER A 613 11.26 -30.89 12.01
CA SER A 613 11.65 -30.86 13.41
C SER A 613 13.14 -31.20 13.43
N ALA A 614 13.97 -30.17 13.56
CA ALA A 614 15.37 -30.30 13.98
C ALA A 614 15.81 -28.97 14.61
#